data_AF-A0AAV1V235-F1
#
_entry.id   AF-A0AAV1V235-F1
#
_cell.length_a   1.000
_cell.length_b   1.000
_cell.length_c   1.000
_cell.angle_alpha   90.00
_cell.angle_beta   90.00
_cell.angle_gamma   90.00
#
_symmetry.space_group_name_H-M   'P 1'
#
loop_
_entity.id
_entity.type
_entity.pdbx_description
1 polymer ?
#
loop_
_entity_poly.entity_id
_entity_poly.type
_entity_poly.pdbx_seq_one_letter_code
_entity_poly.pdbx_strand_id
1 'polypeptide(L)'
;MSVVAAKQPQKTYRFEDKKPFFKHFYPKDVAILAARSAAMQGMMVLNAYMATLEIEVSDDEDGEEIGSSEDEFEDVVAIIKAKGEFVPPSIEEFSLASAKSFSKSLSITTCVRSLEEVALRYCRPQIVSKLIKDISKSAMRKYARTSSKLASAALMVKTGMRANVLSHVAIFLVEETQQLVFILYRRFVSRNNGYRSKKSLRSIEEGVQSTESDNEEDTLATFMSSTGLNASRSALAIITGGIGAAVGTAVRPGVGTMIGGTLGDSIAYVLF
;
A
#
# COMPACT_ATOMS: atom_id res chain seq x y z
N MET A 1 35.46 -28.71 -38.14
CA MET A 1 35.66 -27.70 -37.08
C MET A 1 34.49 -27.81 -36.12
N SER A 2 34.71 -28.36 -34.93
CA SER A 2 33.66 -28.53 -33.91
C SER A 2 33.61 -27.28 -33.05
N VAL A 3 32.51 -26.54 -33.12
CA VAL A 3 32.27 -25.36 -32.29
C VAL A 3 31.93 -25.84 -30.89
N VAL A 4 32.94 -25.85 -30.01
CA VAL A 4 32.74 -26.08 -28.58
C VAL A 4 31.96 -24.88 -28.04
N ALA A 5 30.65 -25.05 -27.90
CA ALA A 5 29.79 -24.09 -27.22
C ALA A 5 30.28 -23.97 -25.77
N ALA A 6 30.90 -22.82 -25.46
CA ALA A 6 31.28 -22.48 -24.09
C ALA A 6 30.03 -22.54 -23.21
N LYS A 7 29.98 -23.56 -22.34
CA LYS A 7 28.91 -23.75 -21.36
C LYS A 7 28.95 -22.55 -20.42
N GLN A 8 28.07 -21.56 -20.64
CA GLN A 8 27.96 -20.39 -19.77
C GLN A 8 27.81 -20.88 -18.32
N PRO A 9 28.53 -20.30 -17.35
CA PRO A 9 28.44 -20.71 -15.96
C PRO A 9 26.98 -20.58 -15.52
N GLN A 10 26.35 -21.71 -15.16
CA GLN A 10 25.03 -21.72 -14.55
C GLN A 10 25.11 -20.84 -13.30
N LYS A 11 24.53 -19.65 -13.34
CA LYS A 11 24.39 -18.79 -12.17
C LYS A 11 23.59 -19.58 -11.14
N THR A 12 24.25 -20.06 -10.09
CA THR A 12 23.57 -20.66 -8.95
C THR A 12 22.76 -19.56 -8.28
N TYR A 13 21.44 -19.57 -8.49
CA TYR A 13 20.54 -18.63 -7.85
C TYR A 13 20.41 -19.02 -6.38
N ARG A 14 21.35 -18.57 -5.54
CA ARG A 14 21.19 -18.67 -4.09
C ARG A 14 20.18 -17.62 -3.64
N PHE A 15 19.09 -18.07 -3.04
CA PHE A 15 18.03 -17.21 -2.48
C PHE A 15 18.48 -16.59 -1.14
N GLU A 16 19.66 -15.98 -1.11
CA GLU A 16 20.29 -15.41 0.10
C GLU A 16 19.49 -14.24 0.70
N ASP A 17 18.65 -13.60 -0.12
CA ASP A 17 17.80 -12.49 0.28
C ASP A 17 16.40 -12.96 0.78
N LYS A 18 16.09 -14.28 0.75
CA LYS A 18 14.82 -14.82 1.24
C LYS A 18 14.71 -14.66 2.76
N LYS A 19 13.65 -14.03 3.22
CA LYS A 19 13.33 -13.93 4.65
C LYS A 19 12.53 -15.17 5.10
N PRO A 20 12.64 -15.60 6.36
CA PRO A 20 11.75 -16.63 6.90
C PRO A 20 10.28 -16.19 6.78
N PHE A 21 9.41 -17.15 6.49
CA PHE A 21 7.97 -16.90 6.32
C PHE A 21 7.39 -16.17 7.54
N PHE A 22 7.55 -16.76 8.74
CA PHE A 22 7.02 -16.21 10.00
C PHE A 22 7.88 -15.10 10.64
N LYS A 23 8.89 -14.56 9.95
CA LYS A 23 9.74 -13.52 10.55
C LYS A 23 8.95 -12.32 11.07
N HIS A 24 7.89 -11.93 10.36
CA HIS A 24 7.04 -10.79 10.74
C HIS A 24 6.24 -11.01 12.05
N PHE A 25 6.14 -12.25 12.55
CA PHE A 25 5.57 -12.56 13.86
C PHE A 25 6.59 -12.57 15.00
N TYR A 26 7.87 -12.33 14.71
CA TYR A 26 8.86 -12.22 15.77
C TYR A 26 8.55 -11.00 16.63
N PRO A 27 8.71 -11.08 17.96
CA PRO A 27 8.28 -10.02 18.87
C PRO A 27 8.92 -8.67 18.55
N LYS A 28 10.16 -8.67 18.04
CA LYS A 28 10.84 -7.45 17.58
C LYS A 28 10.15 -6.82 16.36
N ASP A 29 9.85 -7.63 15.35
CA ASP A 29 9.22 -7.16 14.11
C ASP A 29 7.77 -6.70 14.37
N VAL A 30 7.04 -7.42 15.24
CA VAL A 30 5.69 -7.05 15.70
C VAL A 30 5.71 -5.74 16.49
N ALA A 31 6.66 -5.56 17.42
CA ALA A 31 6.79 -4.33 18.19
C ALA A 31 7.13 -3.12 17.30
N ILE A 32 8.04 -3.29 16.33
CA ILE A 32 8.35 -2.25 15.34
C ILE A 32 7.11 -1.90 14.51
N LEU A 33 6.33 -2.90 14.11
CA LEU A 33 5.10 -2.70 13.35
C LEU A 33 4.04 -1.94 14.16
N ALA A 34 3.82 -2.33 15.42
CA ALA A 34 2.89 -1.66 16.32
C ALA A 34 3.30 -0.20 16.58
N ALA A 35 4.59 0.03 16.86
CA ALA A 35 5.13 1.37 17.05
C ALA A 35 4.96 2.24 15.78
N ARG A 36 5.20 1.66 14.59
CA ARG A 36 4.99 2.34 13.31
C ARG A 36 3.52 2.72 13.13
N SER A 37 2.58 1.81 13.40
CA SER A 37 1.15 2.09 13.24
C SER A 37 0.67 3.20 14.18
N ALA A 38 1.10 3.17 15.45
CA ALA A 38 0.79 4.23 16.41
C ALA A 38 1.40 5.58 15.99
N ALA A 39 2.65 5.58 15.50
CA ALA A 39 3.32 6.79 15.03
C ALA A 39 2.63 7.39 13.79
N MET A 40 2.22 6.55 12.83
CA MET A 40 1.45 7.00 11.66
C MET A 40 0.12 7.62 12.07
N GLN A 41 -0.61 6.98 12.99
CA GLN A 41 -1.86 7.53 13.49
C GLN A 41 -1.64 8.86 14.24
N GLY A 42 -0.59 8.95 15.06
CA GLY A 42 -0.22 10.19 15.74
C GLY A 42 0.13 11.30 14.77
N MET A 43 0.82 10.98 13.67
CA MET A 43 1.15 11.94 12.62
C MET A 43 -0.09 12.44 11.86
N MET A 44 -1.09 11.58 11.64
CA MET A 44 -2.36 11.99 11.04
C MET A 44 -3.13 12.97 11.95
N VAL A 45 -3.17 12.69 13.26
CA VAL A 45 -3.80 13.59 14.24
C VAL A 45 -3.07 14.93 14.29
N LEU A 46 -1.73 14.92 14.26
CA LEU A 46 -0.93 16.14 14.20
C LEU A 46 -1.19 16.91 12.90
N ASN A 47 -1.27 16.23 11.75
CA ASN A 47 -1.55 16.86 10.47
C ASN A 47 -2.93 17.53 10.45
N ALA A 48 -3.94 16.86 11.00
CA ALA A 48 -5.28 17.44 11.14
C ALA A 48 -5.29 18.68 12.03
N TYR A 49 -4.52 18.68 13.13
CA TYR A 49 -4.34 19.85 13.99
C TYR A 49 -3.59 21.01 13.30
N MET A 50 -2.55 20.69 12.51
CA MET A 50 -1.84 21.70 11.71
C MET A 50 -2.74 22.31 10.64
N ALA A 51 -3.56 21.51 9.97
CA ALA A 51 -4.50 21.99 8.97
C ALA A 51 -5.53 22.98 9.57
N THR A 52 -5.98 22.76 10.80
CA THR A 52 -6.88 23.72 11.46
C THR A 52 -6.18 25.03 11.83
N LEU A 53 -4.90 24.99 12.22
CA LEU A 53 -4.12 26.21 12.47
C LEU A 53 -3.82 26.99 11.19
N GLU A 54 -3.60 26.29 10.07
CA GLU A 54 -3.37 26.93 8.78
C GLU A 54 -4.63 27.64 8.27
N ILE A 55 -5.83 27.06 8.50
CA ILE A 55 -7.12 27.72 8.23
C ILE A 55 -7.30 28.98 9.07
N GLU A 56 -6.97 28.95 10.37
CA GLU A 56 -7.05 30.13 11.25
C GLU A 56 -6.09 31.27 10.83
N VAL A 57 -5.03 30.95 10.06
CA VAL A 57 -4.02 31.93 9.59
C VAL A 57 -4.28 32.39 8.14
N SER A 58 -5.02 31.63 7.34
CA SER A 58 -5.28 31.89 5.91
C SER A 58 -6.61 32.60 5.63
N ASP A 59 -7.35 33.00 6.67
CA ASP A 59 -8.54 33.86 6.55
C ASP A 59 -8.25 35.27 5.96
N ASP A 60 -7.00 35.55 5.53
CA ASP A 60 -6.62 36.79 4.85
C ASP A 60 -6.30 36.70 3.34
N GLU A 61 -5.91 35.57 2.71
CA GLU A 61 -5.71 35.55 1.24
C GLU A 61 -5.92 34.15 0.57
N ASP A 62 -6.90 34.12 -0.32
CA ASP A 62 -7.13 33.30 -1.54
C ASP A 62 -6.91 31.77 -1.54
N GLY A 63 -7.98 31.07 -1.90
CA GLY A 63 -8.05 29.61 -2.01
C GLY A 63 -7.36 29.02 -3.24
N GLU A 64 -6.64 27.93 -3.02
CA GLU A 64 -6.29 26.95 -4.06
C GLU A 64 -6.82 25.56 -3.71
N GLU A 65 -7.55 24.98 -4.66
CA GLU A 65 -7.96 23.57 -4.69
C GLU A 65 -6.73 22.67 -4.87
N ILE A 66 -6.49 21.76 -3.92
CA ILE A 66 -5.53 20.65 -4.09
C ILE A 66 -6.31 19.32 -4.02
N GLY A 67 -6.14 18.56 -5.10
CA GLY A 67 -7.02 17.47 -5.53
C GLY A 67 -6.98 16.17 -4.72
N SER A 68 -8.18 15.58 -4.64
CA SER A 68 -8.55 14.19 -4.95
C SER A 68 -7.50 13.09 -4.70
N SER A 69 -7.67 12.35 -3.59
CA SER A 69 -7.33 10.93 -3.52
C SER A 69 -8.37 10.20 -2.67
N GLU A 70 -9.19 9.37 -3.32
CA GLU A 70 -10.23 8.56 -2.68
C GLU A 70 -9.57 7.45 -1.86
N ASP A 71 -9.63 7.60 -0.54
CA ASP A 71 -9.13 6.63 0.42
C ASP A 71 -9.90 6.89 1.74
N GLU A 72 -10.14 5.88 2.58
CA GLU A 72 -10.90 5.95 3.87
C GLU A 72 -10.41 7.06 4.85
N PHE A 73 -9.36 7.79 4.48
CA PHE A 73 -8.68 8.86 5.19
C PHE A 73 -9.25 10.26 4.89
N GLU A 74 -10.03 10.42 3.81
CA GLU A 74 -10.73 11.67 3.53
C GLU A 74 -11.93 11.87 4.46
N ASP A 75 -12.58 10.81 4.95
CA ASP A 75 -13.72 10.98 5.87
C ASP A 75 -13.31 11.77 7.12
N VAL A 76 -12.16 11.47 7.74
CA VAL A 76 -11.76 12.18 8.97
C VAL A 76 -11.28 13.61 8.67
N VAL A 77 -10.50 13.80 7.60
CA VAL A 77 -9.94 15.12 7.24
C VAL A 77 -11.02 16.04 6.65
N ALA A 78 -11.92 15.53 5.80
CA ALA A 78 -13.06 16.28 5.27
C ALA A 78 -14.12 16.56 6.33
N ILE A 79 -14.36 15.64 7.29
CA ILE A 79 -15.22 15.94 8.46
C ILE A 79 -14.62 17.05 9.32
N ILE A 80 -13.31 17.10 9.50
CA ILE A 80 -12.64 18.16 10.28
C ILE A 80 -12.62 19.49 9.50
N LYS A 81 -12.31 19.44 8.20
CA LYS A 81 -12.36 20.61 7.30
C LYS A 81 -13.79 21.20 7.21
N ALA A 82 -14.82 20.36 7.32
CA ALA A 82 -16.22 20.78 7.35
C ALA A 82 -16.69 21.30 8.73
N LYS A 83 -15.95 21.03 9.82
CA LYS A 83 -16.39 21.39 11.19
C LYS A 83 -15.66 22.58 11.81
N GLY A 84 -14.58 23.09 11.21
CA GLY A 84 -13.89 24.32 11.65
C GLY A 84 -13.19 24.23 13.01
N GLU A 85 -13.51 23.25 13.85
CA GLU A 85 -12.95 23.07 15.18
C GLU A 85 -12.31 21.67 15.27
N PHE A 86 -11.00 21.64 15.53
CA PHE A 86 -10.29 20.38 15.76
C PHE A 86 -10.69 19.79 17.11
N VAL A 87 -11.44 18.69 17.08
CA VAL A 87 -11.70 17.87 18.26
C VAL A 87 -10.70 16.71 18.27
N PRO A 88 -9.79 16.61 19.26
CA PRO A 88 -8.86 15.50 19.32
C PRO A 88 -9.63 14.19 19.50
N PRO A 89 -9.23 13.11 18.79
CA PRO A 89 -9.88 11.82 18.95
C PRO A 89 -9.69 11.31 20.37
N SER A 90 -10.71 10.62 20.88
CA SER A 90 -10.61 9.94 22.16
C SER A 90 -9.52 8.86 22.13
N ILE A 91 -9.02 8.47 23.31
CA ILE A 91 -8.02 7.40 23.42
C ILE A 91 -8.55 6.10 22.80
N GLU A 92 -9.85 5.83 22.95
CA GLU A 92 -10.50 4.64 22.39
C GLU A 92 -10.49 4.67 20.85
N GLU A 93 -10.91 5.78 20.24
CA GLU A 93 -10.90 5.95 18.78
C GLU A 93 -9.48 5.88 18.21
N PHE A 94 -8.53 6.54 18.87
CA PHE A 94 -7.12 6.47 18.49
C PHE A 94 -6.58 5.04 18.55
N SER A 95 -6.92 4.30 19.61
CA SER A 95 -6.50 2.92 19.79
C SER A 95 -7.11 2.00 18.72
N LEU A 96 -8.37 2.22 18.37
CA LEU A 96 -9.09 1.46 17.35
C LEU A 96 -8.52 1.74 15.95
N ALA A 97 -8.26 3.00 15.62
CA ALA A 97 -7.61 3.40 14.37
C ALA A 97 -6.19 2.82 14.26
N SER A 98 -5.42 2.89 15.35
CA SER A 98 -4.08 2.29 15.44
C SER A 98 -4.14 0.77 15.27
N ALA A 99 -5.12 0.09 15.87
CA ALA A 99 -5.33 -1.35 15.72
C ALA A 99 -5.74 -1.73 14.27
N LYS A 100 -6.58 -0.91 13.61
CA LYS A 100 -6.95 -1.10 12.19
C LYS A 100 -5.71 -0.97 11.29
N SER A 101 -4.91 0.08 11.49
CA SER A 101 -3.66 0.31 10.75
C SER A 101 -2.64 -0.81 10.97
N PHE A 102 -2.52 -1.28 12.22
CA PHE A 102 -1.67 -2.41 12.58
C PHE A 102 -2.12 -3.70 11.88
N SER A 103 -3.43 -4.00 11.90
CA SER A 103 -4.00 -5.17 11.24
C SER A 103 -3.80 -5.14 9.72
N LYS A 104 -4.01 -3.98 9.08
CA LYS A 104 -3.70 -3.78 7.65
C LYS A 104 -2.23 -4.05 7.37
N SER A 105 -1.33 -3.45 8.16
CA SER A 105 0.11 -3.61 7.98
C SER A 105 0.59 -5.07 8.18
N LEU A 106 0.03 -5.77 9.17
CA LEU A 106 0.31 -7.18 9.41
C LEU A 106 -0.18 -8.06 8.26
N SER A 107 -1.39 -7.79 7.76
CA SER A 107 -1.97 -8.48 6.60
C SER A 107 -1.12 -8.29 5.35
N ILE A 108 -0.64 -7.08 5.08
CA ILE A 108 0.27 -6.78 3.96
C ILE A 108 1.56 -7.60 4.09
N THR A 109 2.22 -7.57 5.26
CA THR A 109 3.48 -8.32 5.43
C THR A 109 3.28 -9.84 5.30
N THR A 110 2.15 -10.37 5.77
CA THR A 110 1.78 -11.78 5.61
C THR A 110 1.53 -12.14 4.15
N CYS A 111 0.82 -11.27 3.42
CA CYS A 111 0.55 -11.42 1.99
C CYS A 111 1.85 -11.41 1.18
N VAL A 112 2.77 -10.48 1.45
CA VAL A 112 4.10 -10.45 0.83
C VAL A 112 4.84 -11.78 1.03
N ARG A 113 4.90 -12.31 2.26
CA ARG A 113 5.60 -13.58 2.53
C ARG A 113 4.93 -14.77 1.87
N SER A 114 3.61 -14.74 1.74
CA SER A 114 2.86 -15.74 0.99
C SER A 114 3.17 -15.68 -0.51
N LEU A 115 3.20 -14.48 -1.09
CA LEU A 115 3.57 -14.28 -2.49
C LEU A 115 5.04 -14.64 -2.76
N GLU A 116 5.96 -14.45 -1.80
CA GLU A 116 7.35 -14.91 -1.90
C GLU A 116 7.43 -16.44 -2.03
N GLU A 117 6.67 -17.19 -1.21
CA GLU A 117 6.61 -18.66 -1.29
C GLU A 117 5.93 -19.15 -2.57
N VAL A 118 4.85 -18.50 -3.00
CA VAL A 118 4.18 -18.79 -4.27
C VAL A 118 5.14 -18.53 -5.44
N ALA A 119 5.83 -17.40 -5.46
CA ALA A 119 6.82 -17.10 -6.49
C ALA A 119 7.92 -18.17 -6.55
N LEU A 120 8.41 -18.66 -5.41
CA LEU A 120 9.39 -19.74 -5.36
C LEU A 120 8.89 -21.07 -5.96
N ARG A 121 7.59 -21.36 -5.82
CA ARG A 121 6.99 -22.61 -6.34
C ARG A 121 6.65 -22.54 -7.83
N TYR A 122 6.16 -21.40 -8.29
CA TYR A 122 5.57 -21.28 -9.63
C TYR A 122 6.46 -20.51 -10.63
N CYS A 123 7.37 -19.65 -10.17
CA CYS A 123 8.21 -18.85 -11.06
C CYS A 123 9.60 -19.45 -11.24
N ARG A 124 10.20 -19.16 -12.41
CA ARG A 124 11.59 -19.51 -12.69
C ARG A 124 12.54 -18.79 -11.70
N PRO A 125 13.64 -19.43 -11.25
CA PRO A 125 14.59 -18.84 -10.29
C PRO A 125 15.14 -17.44 -10.69
N GLN A 126 15.26 -17.19 -11.99
CA GLN A 126 15.69 -15.91 -12.57
C GLN A 126 14.72 -14.76 -12.29
N ILE A 127 13.43 -15.05 -12.19
CA ILE A 127 12.37 -14.08 -11.93
C ILE A 127 12.31 -13.86 -10.41
N VAL A 128 12.25 -14.94 -9.64
CA VAL A 128 12.17 -14.88 -8.18
C VAL A 128 13.33 -14.11 -7.57
N SER A 129 14.56 -14.38 -8.01
CA SER A 129 15.76 -13.64 -7.55
C SER A 129 15.79 -12.14 -7.86
N LYS A 130 14.85 -11.65 -8.69
CA LYS A 130 14.64 -10.22 -8.93
C LYS A 130 13.49 -9.66 -8.09
N LEU A 131 12.46 -10.47 -7.82
CA LEU A 131 11.30 -10.10 -7.02
C LEU A 131 11.64 -10.00 -5.52
N ILE A 132 12.34 -10.99 -4.96
CA ILE A 132 12.65 -11.04 -3.52
C ILE A 132 13.94 -10.30 -3.15
N LYS A 133 14.46 -9.49 -4.07
CA LYS A 133 15.82 -8.95 -3.96
C LYS A 133 15.89 -7.87 -2.87
N ASP A 134 16.91 -7.98 -2.03
CA ASP A 134 17.24 -6.90 -1.10
C ASP A 134 17.86 -5.73 -1.88
N ILE A 135 17.11 -4.63 -2.00
CA ILE A 135 17.53 -3.43 -2.74
C ILE A 135 18.77 -2.78 -2.14
N SER A 136 18.90 -2.78 -0.81
CA SER A 136 19.98 -2.13 -0.08
C SER A 136 21.30 -2.89 -0.30
N LYS A 137 21.28 -4.21 -0.08
CA LYS A 137 22.42 -5.09 -0.39
C LYS A 137 22.75 -5.06 -1.89
N SER A 138 21.74 -5.02 -2.75
CA SER A 138 21.95 -4.92 -4.19
C SER A 138 22.65 -3.62 -4.60
N ALA A 139 22.34 -2.49 -3.98
CA ALA A 139 23.01 -1.22 -4.24
C ALA A 139 24.49 -1.29 -3.82
N MET A 140 24.78 -1.82 -2.64
CA MET A 140 26.17 -2.01 -2.18
C MET A 140 26.97 -2.92 -3.13
N ARG A 141 26.40 -4.05 -3.57
CA ARG A 141 27.06 -4.97 -4.54
C ARG A 141 27.29 -4.34 -5.92
N LYS A 142 26.49 -3.37 -6.33
CA LYS A 142 26.70 -2.64 -7.58
C LYS A 142 27.77 -1.58 -7.41
N TYR A 143 27.71 -0.85 -6.30
CA TYR A 143 28.70 0.16 -5.96
C TYR A 143 30.10 -0.42 -5.86
N ALA A 144 30.25 -1.57 -5.20
CA ALA A 144 31.53 -2.28 -5.11
C ALA A 144 32.11 -2.70 -6.48
N ARG A 145 31.28 -2.86 -7.52
CA ARG A 145 31.72 -3.26 -8.87
C ARG A 145 31.93 -2.09 -9.81
N THR A 146 31.14 -1.02 -9.68
CA THR A 146 31.26 0.16 -10.55
C THR A 146 32.18 1.22 -9.99
N SER A 147 32.43 1.22 -8.67
CA SER A 147 33.13 2.25 -7.89
C SER A 147 32.54 3.66 -7.96
N SER A 148 31.58 3.91 -8.86
CA SER A 148 30.81 5.15 -9.01
C SER A 148 29.41 5.02 -8.42
N LYS A 149 29.01 6.03 -7.62
CA LYS A 149 27.67 6.14 -7.03
C LYS A 149 26.60 6.38 -8.08
N LEU A 150 26.85 7.26 -9.06
CA LEU A 150 25.89 7.60 -10.12
C LEU A 150 25.63 6.41 -11.06
N ALA A 151 26.69 5.70 -11.45
CA ALA A 151 26.54 4.48 -12.25
C ALA A 151 25.72 3.41 -11.51
N SER A 152 25.95 3.27 -10.20
CA SER A 152 25.15 2.38 -9.34
C SER A 152 23.70 2.84 -9.20
N ALA A 153 23.45 4.13 -9.06
CA ALA A 153 22.11 4.71 -8.98
C ALA A 153 21.30 4.43 -10.26
N ALA A 154 21.87 4.67 -11.44
CA ALA A 154 21.22 4.38 -12.72
C ALA A 154 20.82 2.90 -12.85
N LEU A 155 21.70 1.98 -12.42
CA LEU A 155 21.40 0.55 -12.40
C LEU A 155 20.35 0.18 -11.34
N MET A 156 20.16 1.00 -10.30
CA MET A 156 19.20 0.73 -9.22
C MET A 156 17.76 0.99 -9.61
N VAL A 157 17.46 1.88 -10.57
CA VAL A 157 16.08 2.13 -11.03
C VAL A 157 15.35 0.83 -11.38
N LYS A 158 15.88 0.08 -12.36
CA LYS A 158 15.30 -1.20 -12.81
C LYS A 158 15.30 -2.28 -11.73
N THR A 159 16.18 -2.17 -10.73
CA THR A 159 16.28 -3.17 -9.66
C THR A 159 15.33 -2.87 -8.52
N GLY A 160 15.15 -1.60 -8.14
CA GLY A 160 14.16 -1.15 -7.18
C GLY A 160 12.77 -1.48 -7.69
N MET A 161 12.44 -1.12 -8.95
CA MET A 161 11.15 -1.46 -9.55
C MET A 161 10.84 -2.96 -9.43
N ARG A 162 11.76 -3.84 -9.87
CA ARG A 162 11.55 -5.29 -9.85
C ARG A 162 11.42 -5.87 -8.43
N ALA A 163 12.15 -5.32 -7.47
CA ALA A 163 12.09 -5.78 -6.09
C ALA A 163 10.81 -5.31 -5.37
N ASN A 164 10.23 -4.19 -5.82
CA ASN A 164 9.03 -3.63 -5.22
C ASN A 164 7.72 -4.21 -5.77
N VAL A 165 7.74 -4.82 -6.97
CA VAL A 165 6.53 -5.44 -7.59
C VAL A 165 5.77 -6.32 -6.59
N LEU A 166 6.46 -7.22 -5.91
CA LEU A 166 5.80 -8.18 -5.02
C LEU A 166 5.15 -7.50 -3.81
N SER A 167 5.77 -6.42 -3.31
CA SER A 167 5.26 -5.66 -2.18
C SER A 167 4.00 -4.89 -2.54
N HIS A 168 3.98 -4.22 -3.69
CA HIS A 168 2.79 -3.46 -4.14
C HIS A 168 1.65 -4.35 -4.60
N VAL A 169 1.93 -5.51 -5.21
CA VAL A 169 0.89 -6.51 -5.48
C VAL A 169 0.25 -7.00 -4.17
N ALA A 170 1.04 -7.19 -3.11
CA ALA A 170 0.50 -7.57 -1.81
C ALA A 170 -0.39 -6.47 -1.20
N ILE A 171 0.02 -5.20 -1.30
CA ILE A 171 -0.76 -4.04 -0.84
C ILE A 171 -2.11 -4.01 -1.57
N PHE A 172 -2.07 -4.03 -2.91
CA PHE A 172 -3.26 -4.07 -3.75
C PHE A 172 -4.21 -5.20 -3.35
N LEU A 173 -3.73 -6.44 -3.22
CA LEU A 173 -4.58 -7.57 -2.83
C LEU A 173 -5.24 -7.39 -1.46
N VAL A 174 -4.52 -6.82 -0.49
CA VAL A 174 -5.08 -6.55 0.84
C VAL A 174 -6.16 -5.46 0.77
N GLU A 175 -5.93 -4.41 0.00
CA GLU A 175 -6.87 -3.30 -0.18
C GLU A 175 -8.15 -3.77 -0.88
N GLU A 176 -8.02 -4.50 -1.99
CA GLU A 176 -9.17 -5.08 -2.70
C GLU A 176 -9.95 -6.05 -1.81
N THR A 177 -9.26 -6.85 -0.99
CA THR A 177 -9.92 -7.77 -0.05
C THR A 177 -10.69 -6.99 1.02
N GLN A 178 -10.13 -5.91 1.55
CA GLN A 178 -10.80 -5.07 2.55
C GLN A 178 -12.05 -4.40 1.96
N GLN A 179 -11.94 -3.82 0.76
CA GLN A 179 -13.06 -3.22 0.05
C GLN A 179 -14.17 -4.24 -0.21
N LEU A 180 -13.81 -5.45 -0.69
CA LEU A 180 -14.77 -6.52 -0.94
C LEU A 180 -15.47 -6.96 0.35
N VAL A 181 -14.73 -7.13 1.45
CA VAL A 181 -15.30 -7.46 2.77
C VAL A 181 -16.26 -6.38 3.24
N PHE A 182 -15.94 -5.10 3.06
CA PHE A 182 -16.81 -3.99 3.42
C PHE A 182 -18.12 -3.99 2.60
N ILE A 183 -18.02 -4.19 1.29
CA ILE A 183 -19.18 -4.31 0.38
C ILE A 183 -20.06 -5.50 0.79
N LEU A 184 -19.46 -6.67 1.02
CA LEU A 184 -20.19 -7.86 1.47
C LEU A 184 -20.83 -7.68 2.83
N TYR A 185 -20.14 -7.05 3.78
CA TYR A 185 -20.67 -6.76 5.11
C TYR A 185 -21.86 -5.80 5.03
N ARG A 186 -21.74 -4.71 4.27
CA ARG A 186 -22.85 -3.76 4.02
C ARG A 186 -24.04 -4.46 3.38
N ARG A 187 -23.80 -5.33 2.39
CA ARG A 187 -24.85 -6.13 1.74
C ARG A 187 -25.52 -7.10 2.72
N PHE A 188 -24.74 -7.77 3.57
CA PHE A 188 -25.27 -8.71 4.57
C PHE A 188 -26.11 -8.00 5.63
N VAL A 189 -25.64 -6.87 6.17
CA VAL A 189 -26.35 -6.06 7.17
C VAL A 189 -27.62 -5.45 6.57
N SER A 190 -27.55 -4.91 5.35
CA SER A 190 -28.72 -4.37 4.63
C SER A 190 -29.78 -5.45 4.40
N ARG A 191 -29.36 -6.67 4.02
CA ARG A 191 -30.27 -7.82 3.85
C ARG A 191 -30.92 -8.26 5.16
N ASN A 192 -30.19 -8.23 6.28
CA ASN A 192 -30.71 -8.62 7.58
C ASN A 192 -31.71 -7.57 8.16
N ASN A 193 -31.45 -6.28 7.95
CA ASN A 193 -32.38 -5.21 8.29
C ASN A 193 -33.62 -5.21 7.38
N GLY A 194 -33.46 -5.52 6.09
CA GLY A 194 -34.56 -5.71 5.15
C GLY A 194 -35.46 -6.89 5.51
N TYR A 195 -34.91 -7.98 6.06
CA TYR A 195 -35.68 -9.13 6.53
C TYR A 195 -36.54 -8.82 7.78
N ARG A 196 -36.06 -7.95 8.69
CA ARG A 196 -36.89 -7.42 9.80
C ARG A 196 -37.99 -6.49 9.30
N SER A 197 -37.72 -5.66 8.30
CA SER A 197 -38.72 -4.76 7.70
C SER A 197 -39.82 -5.53 6.94
N LYS A 198 -39.46 -6.57 6.18
CA LYS A 198 -40.42 -7.42 5.45
C LYS A 198 -41.38 -8.21 6.34
N LYS A 199 -41.05 -8.43 7.63
CA LYS A 199 -41.99 -9.05 8.58
C LYS A 199 -43.08 -8.07 9.06
N SER A 200 -42.89 -6.76 8.85
CA SER A 200 -43.86 -5.70 9.18
C SER A 200 -44.71 -5.24 7.99
N LEU A 201 -44.33 -5.57 6.75
CA LEU A 201 -44.97 -5.10 5.51
C LEU A 201 -45.44 -6.27 4.63
N ARG A 202 -46.14 -7.23 5.24
CA ARG A 202 -46.93 -8.23 4.47
C ARG A 202 -48.35 -7.73 4.15
N SER A 203 -48.51 -6.42 4.12
CA SER A 203 -49.67 -5.69 3.62
C SER A 203 -49.13 -4.60 2.71
N ILE A 204 -49.68 -4.46 1.51
CA ILE A 204 -49.26 -3.57 0.40
C ILE A 204 -48.30 -4.26 -0.60
N GLU A 205 -48.89 -5.29 -1.19
CA GLU A 205 -48.91 -5.69 -2.60
C GLU A 205 -48.36 -4.68 -3.65
N GLU A 206 -47.58 -5.27 -4.57
CA GLU A 206 -47.27 -4.86 -5.96
C GLU A 206 -46.43 -3.60 -6.25
N GLY A 207 -45.23 -3.80 -6.83
CA GLY A 207 -44.65 -2.79 -7.74
C GLY A 207 -43.14 -2.46 -7.66
N VAL A 208 -42.26 -3.20 -6.98
CA VAL A 208 -40.83 -2.82 -6.90
C VAL A 208 -39.91 -3.99 -7.24
N GLN A 209 -39.58 -4.13 -8.51
CA GLN A 209 -38.56 -5.07 -9.02
C GLN A 209 -37.32 -4.33 -9.60
N SER A 210 -37.24 -3.00 -9.48
CA SER A 210 -36.21 -2.16 -10.13
C SER A 210 -35.11 -1.63 -9.21
N THR A 211 -35.20 -1.77 -7.88
CA THR A 211 -34.20 -1.15 -6.97
C THR A 211 -32.98 -2.02 -6.69
N GLU A 212 -33.03 -3.34 -6.90
CA GLU A 212 -31.87 -4.22 -6.65
C GLU A 212 -30.84 -4.22 -7.79
N SER A 213 -31.26 -4.12 -9.06
CA SER A 213 -30.34 -4.11 -10.20
C SER A 213 -29.47 -2.86 -10.27
N ASP A 214 -30.09 -1.70 -10.08
CA ASP A 214 -29.42 -0.40 -10.26
C ASP A 214 -28.35 -0.18 -9.18
N ASN A 215 -28.63 -0.62 -7.94
CA ASN A 215 -27.65 -0.58 -6.86
C ASN A 215 -26.47 -1.56 -7.06
N GLU A 216 -26.69 -2.70 -7.74
CA GLU A 216 -25.63 -3.67 -8.04
C GLU A 216 -24.70 -3.16 -9.14
N GLU A 217 -25.25 -2.56 -10.20
CA GLU A 217 -24.47 -1.93 -11.26
C GLU A 217 -23.64 -0.75 -10.74
N ASP A 218 -24.21 0.11 -9.89
CA ASP A 218 -23.49 1.23 -9.25
C ASP A 218 -22.38 0.74 -8.30
N THR A 219 -22.62 -0.33 -7.55
CA THR A 219 -21.63 -0.93 -6.65
C THR A 219 -20.48 -1.55 -7.45
N LEU A 220 -20.77 -2.23 -8.56
CA LEU A 220 -19.76 -2.80 -9.44
C LEU A 220 -18.96 -1.71 -10.15
N ALA A 221 -19.61 -0.65 -10.63
CA ALA A 221 -18.94 0.48 -11.26
C ALA A 221 -17.99 1.18 -10.27
N THR A 222 -18.44 1.39 -9.03
CA THR A 222 -17.61 1.97 -7.95
C THR A 222 -16.44 1.07 -7.60
N PHE A 223 -16.67 -0.25 -7.50
CA PHE A 223 -15.60 -1.22 -7.26
C PHE A 223 -14.58 -1.20 -8.41
N MET A 224 -15.02 -1.28 -9.68
CA MET A 224 -14.10 -1.26 -10.82
C MET A 224 -13.31 0.05 -10.92
N SER A 225 -13.94 1.19 -10.63
CA SER A 225 -13.27 2.50 -10.56
C SER A 225 -12.20 2.49 -9.48
N SER A 226 -12.56 2.07 -8.26
CA SER A 226 -11.64 2.02 -7.12
C SER A 226 -10.49 1.03 -7.34
N THR A 227 -10.76 -0.17 -7.87
CA THR A 227 -9.75 -1.16 -8.25
C THR A 227 -8.79 -0.58 -9.30
N GLY A 228 -9.31 0.14 -10.29
CA GLY A 228 -8.52 0.80 -11.32
C GLY A 228 -7.57 1.84 -10.73
N LEU A 229 -8.07 2.67 -9.82
CA LEU A 229 -7.29 3.66 -9.08
C LEU A 229 -6.21 2.98 -8.23
N ASN A 230 -6.56 1.99 -7.41
CA ASN A 230 -5.60 1.24 -6.58
C ASN A 230 -4.50 0.54 -7.40
N ALA A 231 -4.87 -0.02 -8.55
CA ALA A 231 -3.93 -0.63 -9.48
C ALA A 231 -2.97 0.42 -10.06
N SER A 232 -3.48 1.60 -10.44
CA SER A 232 -2.66 2.70 -10.96
C SER A 232 -1.70 3.26 -9.91
N ARG A 233 -2.16 3.47 -8.67
CA ARG A 233 -1.34 3.87 -7.51
C ARG A 233 -0.23 2.88 -7.26
N SER A 234 -0.55 1.59 -7.26
CA SER A 234 0.43 0.51 -7.08
C SER A 234 1.46 0.48 -8.21
N ALA A 235 1.06 0.71 -9.45
CA ALA A 235 1.97 0.79 -10.60
C ALA A 235 2.90 2.01 -10.51
N LEU A 236 2.36 3.17 -10.14
CA LEU A 236 3.12 4.39 -9.88
C LEU A 236 4.12 4.18 -8.74
N ALA A 237 3.70 3.56 -7.63
CA ALA A 237 4.54 3.29 -6.47
C ALA A 237 5.76 2.41 -6.81
N ILE A 238 5.58 1.43 -7.70
CA ILE A 238 6.69 0.61 -8.21
C ILE A 238 7.72 1.46 -8.96
N ILE A 239 7.26 2.40 -9.78
CA ILE A 239 8.12 3.28 -10.58
C ILE A 239 8.83 4.29 -9.67
N THR A 240 8.06 5.03 -8.87
CA THR A 240 8.57 6.07 -7.96
C THR A 240 9.46 5.47 -6.88
N GLY A 241 9.15 4.29 -6.34
CA GLY A 241 10.03 3.56 -5.43
C GLY A 241 11.35 3.13 -6.08
N GLY A 242 11.32 2.74 -7.36
CA GLY A 242 12.52 2.47 -8.14
C GLY A 242 13.42 3.70 -8.33
N ILE A 243 12.81 4.85 -8.65
CA ILE A 243 13.48 6.14 -8.79
C ILE A 243 14.04 6.60 -7.43
N GLY A 244 13.22 6.54 -6.38
CA GLY A 244 13.61 6.88 -5.01
C GLY A 244 14.78 6.04 -4.51
N ALA A 245 14.78 4.73 -4.80
CA ALA A 245 15.92 3.86 -4.49
C ALA A 245 17.20 4.28 -5.25
N ALA A 246 17.08 4.74 -6.50
CA ALA A 246 18.20 5.25 -7.27
C ALA A 246 18.74 6.57 -6.70
N VAL A 247 17.87 7.54 -6.41
CA VAL A 247 18.23 8.82 -5.78
C VAL A 247 18.91 8.57 -4.43
N GLY A 248 18.32 7.72 -3.58
CA GLY A 248 18.91 7.32 -2.31
C GLY A 248 20.29 6.65 -2.45
N THR A 249 20.49 5.87 -3.53
CA THR A 249 21.79 5.27 -3.85
C THR A 249 22.83 6.32 -4.27
N ALA A 250 22.43 7.37 -4.98
CA ALA A 250 23.33 8.45 -5.38
C ALA A 250 23.88 9.20 -4.15
N VAL A 251 23.06 9.39 -3.12
CA VAL A 251 23.47 9.95 -1.83
C VAL A 251 24.37 8.96 -1.08
N ARG A 252 23.81 7.80 -0.72
CA ARG A 252 24.50 6.76 0.04
C ARG A 252 24.02 5.36 -0.35
N PRO A 253 24.83 4.58 -1.08
CA PRO A 253 24.51 3.19 -1.37
C PRO A 253 24.27 2.38 -0.09
N GLY A 254 23.20 1.57 -0.07
CA GLY A 254 22.81 0.79 1.09
C GLY A 254 21.69 1.47 1.88
N VAL A 255 22.04 2.24 2.92
CA VAL A 255 21.04 2.88 3.80
C VAL A 255 20.23 3.94 3.04
N GLY A 256 20.88 4.80 2.25
CA GLY A 256 20.19 5.79 1.44
C GLY A 256 19.26 5.16 0.42
N THR A 257 19.65 4.05 -0.20
CA THR A 257 18.79 3.26 -1.09
C THR A 257 17.51 2.79 -0.40
N MET A 258 17.61 2.32 0.85
CA MET A 258 16.46 1.84 1.62
C MET A 258 15.49 3.00 1.88
N ILE A 259 15.99 4.09 2.45
CA ILE A 259 15.19 5.27 2.80
C ILE A 259 14.57 5.90 1.55
N GLY A 260 15.38 6.12 0.51
CA GLY A 260 14.90 6.70 -0.76
C GLY A 260 13.87 5.81 -1.44
N GLY A 261 14.03 4.48 -1.38
CA GLY A 261 13.04 3.53 -1.89
C GLY A 261 11.71 3.63 -1.15
N THR A 262 11.74 3.65 0.19
CA THR A 262 10.56 3.75 1.05
C THR A 262 9.87 5.12 1.07
N LEU A 263 10.58 6.18 0.67
CA LEU A 263 9.95 7.48 0.47
C LEU A 263 9.35 7.57 -0.93
N GLY A 264 10.08 7.07 -1.93
CA GLY A 264 9.64 7.06 -3.32
C GLY A 264 8.34 6.27 -3.52
N ASP A 265 8.21 5.09 -2.91
CA ASP A 265 6.99 4.30 -3.01
C ASP A 265 5.80 4.95 -2.29
N SER A 266 6.04 5.62 -1.15
CA SER A 266 5.01 6.32 -0.38
C SER A 266 4.42 7.52 -1.11
N ILE A 267 5.21 8.25 -1.90
CA ILE A 267 4.73 9.42 -2.68
C ILE A 267 3.56 9.06 -3.58
N ALA A 268 3.58 7.88 -4.21
CA ALA A 268 2.53 7.47 -5.14
C ALA A 268 1.19 7.18 -4.45
N TYR A 269 1.20 6.86 -3.16
CA TYR A 269 -0.02 6.66 -2.36
C TYR A 269 -0.52 7.95 -1.69
N VAL A 270 0.30 9.02 -1.70
CA VAL A 270 -0.07 10.32 -1.12
C VAL A 270 -0.58 11.27 -2.19
N LEU A 271 -0.04 11.21 -3.42
CA LEU A 271 -0.36 12.14 -4.50
C LEU A 271 -1.48 11.67 -5.44
N PHE A 272 -1.87 10.40 -5.38
CA PHE A 272 -2.84 9.79 -6.29
C PHE A 272 -3.74 8.87 -5.50
#